data_AF-A0A1V5RWM5-F1
#
_entry.id   AF-A0A1V5RWM5-F1
#
_cell.length_a   1.000
_cell.length_b   1.000
_cell.length_c   1.000
_cell.angle_alpha   90.00
_cell.angle_beta   90.00
_cell.angle_gamma   90.00
#
_symmetry.space_group_name_H-M   'P 1'
#
loop_
_entity.id
_entity.type
_entity.pdbx_description
1 polymer ?
#
loop_
_entity_poly.entity_id
_entity_poly.type
_entity_poly.pdbx_seq_one_letter_code
_entity_poly.pdbx_strand_id
1 'polypeptide(L)' 'MKVWLVFDFYNYDGHWFKDLEIIFDSQEKAEEYIERKRAMGYNKYICEMHTVN' A
#
# COMPACT_ATOMS: atom_id res chain seq x y z
N MET A 1 -2.38 9.88 -15.58
CA MET A 1 -1.25 9.04 -15.12
C MET A 1 -1.80 8.09 -14.07
N LYS A 2 -1.51 6.79 -14.14
CA LYS A 2 -1.93 5.81 -13.12
C LYS A 2 -0.85 5.68 -12.07
N VAL A 3 -1.24 5.62 -10.80
CA VAL A 3 -0.33 5.53 -9.67
C VAL A 3 -0.84 4.46 -8.71
N TRP A 4 0.06 3.62 -8.21
CA TRP A 4 -0.26 2.55 -7.29
C TRP A 4 0.29 2.86 -5.91
N LEU A 5 -0.59 2.87 -4.90
CA LEU A 5 -0.24 3.20 -3.53
C LEU A 5 -0.22 1.93 -2.70
N VAL A 6 0.82 1.75 -1.88
CA VAL A 6 0.84 0.72 -0.84
C VAL A 6 0.75 1.38 0.53
N PHE A 7 -0.23 0.95 1.33
CA PHE A 7 -0.49 1.49 2.66
C PHE A 7 -0.64 0.37 3.69
N ASP A 8 -0.38 0.75 4.94
CA ASP A 8 -0.55 -0.09 6.13
C ASP A 8 -1.76 0.38 6.93
N PHE A 9 -2.48 -0.57 7.52
CA PHE A 9 -3.51 -0.30 8.50
C PHE A 9 -3.13 -1.02 9.79
N TYR A 10 -2.79 -0.24 10.81
CA TYR A 10 -2.48 -0.78 12.12
C TYR A 10 -3.33 -0.07 13.17
N ASN A 11 -3.68 -0.82 14.21
CA ASN A 11 -4.34 -0.28 15.40
C ASN A 11 -3.27 -0.06 16.47
N TYR A 12 -3.17 1.17 16.95
CA TYR A 12 -2.33 1.51 18.09
C TYR A 12 -3.19 2.24 19.11
N ASP A 13 -3.28 1.68 20.32
CA ASP A 13 -4.07 2.22 21.42
C ASP A 13 -5.55 2.50 21.07
N GLY A 14 -6.18 1.59 20.31
CA GLY A 14 -7.57 1.73 19.90
C GLY A 14 -7.79 2.68 18.70
N HIS A 15 -6.76 3.39 18.27
CA HIS A 15 -6.81 4.26 17.10
C HIS A 15 -6.34 3.52 15.84
N TRP A 16 -7.13 3.62 14.77
CA TRP A 16 -6.76 3.11 13.46
C TRP A 16 -5.93 4.15 12.72
N PHE A 17 -4.71 3.78 12.37
CA PHE A 17 -3.81 4.60 11.57
C PHE A 17 -3.77 4.06 10.14
N LYS A 18 -3.67 4.98 9.19
CA LYS A 18 -3.40 4.68 7.78
C LYS A 18 -2.14 5.42 7.38
N ASP A 19 -1.08 4.66 7.16
CA ASP A 19 0.17 5.21 6.63
C ASP A 19 0.35 4.81 5.17
N LEU A 20 0.55 5.81 4.32
CA LEU A 20 1.04 5.58 2.97
C LEU A 20 2.53 5.31 3.04
N GLU A 21 2.95 4.12 2.61
CA GLU A 21 4.34 3.71 2.72
C GLU A 21 5.13 4.03 1.45
N ILE A 22 4.53 3.78 0.27
CA ILE A 22 5.25 3.87 -1.01
C ILE A 22 4.27 4.08 -2.19
N ILE A 23 4.82 4.64 -3.27
CA ILE A 23 4.14 4.92 -4.54
C ILE A 23 4.87 4.21 -5.69
N PHE A 24 4.13 3.53 -6.56
CA PHE A 24 4.65 2.84 -7.75
C PHE A 24 4.04 3.36 -9.06
N ASP A 25 4.83 3.22 -10.13
CA ASP A 25 4.48 3.52 -11.52
C ASP A 25 3.72 2.39 -12.22
N SER A 26 3.84 1.14 -11.73
CA SER A 26 3.13 -0.03 -12.26
C SER A 26 2.50 -0.89 -11.16
N GLN A 27 1.45 -1.62 -11.55
CA GLN A 27 0.72 -2.56 -10.67
C GLN A 27 1.61 -3.72 -10.23
N GLU A 28 2.30 -4.33 -11.19
CA GLU A 28 3.15 -5.52 -10.99
C GLU A 28 4.20 -5.28 -9.89
N LYS A 29 4.90 -4.13 -9.93
CA LYS A 29 5.88 -3.77 -8.90
C LYS A 29 5.26 -3.60 -7.51
N ALA A 30 4.03 -3.08 -7.46
CA ALA A 30 3.32 -2.88 -6.21
C ALA A 30 2.81 -4.21 -5.62
N GLU A 31 2.38 -5.14 -6.46
CA GLU A 31 1.99 -6.50 -6.05
C GLU A 31 3.20 -7.30 -5.54
N GLU A 32 4.32 -7.32 -6.28
CA GLU A 32 5.57 -7.95 -5.84
C GLU A 32 6.05 -7.40 -4.49
N TYR A 33 5.93 -6.09 -4.27
CA TYR A 33 6.26 -5.47 -2.99
C TYR A 33 5.39 -6.01 -1.85
N ILE A 34 4.06 -6.08 -2.05
CA ILE A 34 3.12 -6.60 -1.05
C ILE A 34 3.38 -8.06 -0.73
N GLU A 35 3.63 -8.91 -1.72
CA GLU A 35 3.90 -10.33 -1.49
C GLU A 35 5.13 -10.53 -0.60
N ARG A 36 6.22 -9.82 -0.87
CA ARG A 36 7.43 -9.87 -0.02
C ARG A 36 7.14 -9.40 1.40
N LYS A 37 6.32 -8.36 1.58
CA LYS A 37 5.96 -7.85 2.91
C LYS A 37 5.04 -8.82 3.67
N ARG A 38 4.09 -9.45 2.98
CA ARG A 38 3.24 -10.49 3.58
C ARG A 38 4.05 -11.72 4.01
N ALA A 39 5.05 -12.12 3.22
CA ALA A 39 5.98 -13.18 3.60
C ALA A 39 6.78 -12.86 4.89
N MET A 40 6.95 -11.58 5.21
CA MET A 40 7.59 -11.11 6.46
C MET A 40 6.57 -10.88 7.60
N GLY A 41 5.29 -11.17 7.40
CA GLY A 41 4.23 -11.01 8.40
C GLY A 41 3.57 -9.62 8.44
N TYR A 42 3.87 -8.74 7.49
CA TYR A 42 3.20 -7.43 7.40
C TYR A 42 1.85 -7.52 6.70
N ASN A 43 0.88 -6.73 7.17
CA ASN A 43 -0.45 -6.64 6.57
C ASN A 43 -0.56 -5.40 5.66
N LYS A 44 -0.08 -5.52 4.41
CA LYS A 44 -0.06 -4.43 3.42
C LYS A 44 -1.21 -4.54 2.40
N TYR A 45 -1.67 -3.38 1.95
CA TYR A 45 -2.76 -3.20 0.98
C TYR A 45 -2.34 -2.27 -0.16
N ILE A 46 -2.81 -2.56 -1.37
CA ILE A 46 -2.57 -1.78 -2.59
C ILE A 46 -3.88 -1.14 -3.06
N CYS A 47 -3.85 0.09 -3.56
CA CYS A 47 -4.93 0.64 -4.38
C CYS A 47 -4.41 1.39 -5.60
N GLU A 48 -5.19 1.34 -6.68
CA GLU A 48 -5.02 2.20 -7.86
C GLU A 48 -5.57 3.60 -7.52
N MET A 49 -4.80 4.64 -7.81
CA MET A 49 -5.28 6.01 -7.79
C MET A 49 -5.30 6.61 -9.20
N HIS A 50 -6.38 7.36 -9.44
CA HIS A 50 -6.54 8.19 -10.62
C HIS A 50 -6.48 9.65 -10.19
N THR A 51 -5.53 10.41 -10.73
CA THR A 51 -5.57 11.87 -10.62
C THR A 51 -6.66 12.40 -11.54
N VAL A 52 -7.66 13.06 -10.95
CA VAL A 52 -8.64 13.88 -11.67
C VAL A 52 -8.05 15.28 -11.84
N ASN A 53 -8.01 15.78 -13.07
CA ASN A 53 -7.63 17.16 -13.40
C ASN A 53 -8.74 18.14 -13.03
#